data_AF-A0A7S3P9J3-F1
#
_entry.id   AF-A0A7S3P9J3-F1
#
_cell.length_a   1.000
_cell.length_b   1.000
_cell.length_c   1.000
_cell.angle_alpha   90.00
_cell.angle_beta   90.00
_cell.angle_gamma   90.00
#
_symmetry.space_group_name_H-M   'P 1'
#
loop_
_entity.id
_entity.type
_entity.pdbx_description
1 polymer ?
#
loop_
_entity_poly.entity_id
_entity_poly.type
_entity_poly.pdbx_seq_one_letter_code
_entity_poly.pdbx_strand_id
1 'polypeptide(L)'
;MTRSNRRAIAVIMLFCIEIACGFSNAFLGHGNTKATRIATELNAVSIPLLDTHSGDSNGWSRTTRRGRIEQILEHARDHQRKREQPSSRSSQELERRTKEALATNINVELETVVPIATAESKSLPFALPTLSQAQLLAVEQGEIIMEQSEMGRQGSGFVVQDIEGVDESAVWEALLNFSGYTDSIHTVRSSRLRGTTTASGAPAPAAQYGISSTTRASFEISKFRLSISCFFKYNAAKNYMELSLDDAVQNSALQAAKGFWYTQRIERPDGVPTTRVWLLCDLTLSP
;
A
#
# COMPACT_ATOMS: atom_id res chain seq x y z
N MET A 1 -10.65 8.33 -7.77
CA MET A 1 -9.49 8.01 -6.90
C MET A 1 -9.29 9.14 -5.89
N THR A 2 -9.36 8.84 -4.58
CA THR A 2 -9.30 9.87 -3.53
C THR A 2 -7.86 10.39 -3.35
N ARG A 3 -7.70 11.58 -2.73
CA ARG A 3 -6.37 12.12 -2.38
C ARG A 3 -5.58 11.19 -1.45
N SER A 4 -6.27 10.38 -0.64
CA SER A 4 -5.64 9.40 0.25
C SER A 4 -4.92 8.30 -0.55
N ASN A 5 -5.56 7.78 -1.58
CA ASN A 5 -5.03 6.68 -2.41
C ASN A 5 -3.78 7.07 -3.18
N ARG A 6 -3.67 8.34 -3.62
CA ARG A 6 -2.47 8.84 -4.30
C ARG A 6 -1.28 8.98 -3.36
N ARG A 7 -1.53 9.25 -2.07
CA ARG A 7 -0.48 9.39 -1.05
C ARG A 7 0.12 8.05 -0.66
N ALA A 8 -0.69 7.01 -0.47
CA ALA A 8 -0.21 5.66 -0.16
C ALA A 8 0.77 5.14 -1.23
N ILE A 9 0.40 5.22 -2.51
CA ILE A 9 1.25 4.79 -3.63
C ILE A 9 2.53 5.63 -3.73
N ALA A 10 2.44 6.93 -3.46
CA ALA A 10 3.61 7.80 -3.44
C ALA A 10 4.60 7.47 -2.33
N VAL A 11 4.11 7.13 -1.13
CA VAL A 11 4.93 6.74 0.03
C VAL A 11 5.68 5.43 -0.25
N ILE A 12 5.00 4.45 -0.86
CA ILE A 12 5.63 3.16 -1.17
C ILE A 12 6.72 3.31 -2.27
N MET A 13 6.51 4.20 -3.24
CA MET A 13 7.55 4.51 -4.24
C MET A 13 8.68 5.39 -3.69
N LEU A 14 8.37 6.31 -2.78
CA LEU A 14 9.37 7.04 -2.00
C LEU A 14 10.26 6.10 -1.22
N PHE A 15 9.74 4.96 -0.73
CA PHE A 15 10.55 3.96 -0.07
C PHE A 15 11.56 3.29 -1.00
N CYS A 16 11.22 2.94 -2.26
CA CYS A 16 12.22 2.48 -3.23
C CYS A 16 13.38 3.48 -3.37
N ILE A 17 13.04 4.77 -3.35
CA ILE A 17 13.98 5.88 -3.48
C ILE A 17 14.76 6.09 -2.18
N GLU A 18 14.13 5.96 -1.02
CA GLU A 18 14.76 6.10 0.29
C GLU A 18 15.64 4.90 0.63
N ILE A 19 15.31 3.67 0.20
CA ILE A 19 16.28 2.57 0.21
C ILE A 19 17.46 3.00 -0.68
N ALA A 20 17.23 3.34 -1.96
CA ALA A 20 18.32 3.72 -2.86
C ALA A 20 19.18 4.91 -2.34
N CYS A 21 18.58 5.90 -1.68
CA CYS A 21 19.25 7.09 -1.15
C CYS A 21 19.83 6.89 0.27
N GLY A 22 19.18 6.11 1.13
CA GLY A 22 19.65 5.76 2.47
C GLY A 22 20.97 4.99 2.41
N PHE A 23 21.06 4.07 1.45
CA PHE A 23 22.29 3.37 1.09
C PHE A 23 23.41 4.32 0.60
N SER A 24 23.08 5.37 -0.17
CA SER A 24 24.05 6.42 -0.52
C SER A 24 24.53 7.24 0.69
N ASN A 25 23.69 7.47 1.69
CA ASN A 25 24.08 8.21 2.89
C ASN A 25 24.94 7.39 3.85
N ALA A 26 24.72 6.06 3.94
CA ALA A 26 25.60 5.13 4.64
C ALA A 26 27.01 5.13 4.01
N PHE A 27 27.09 5.25 2.67
CA PHE A 27 28.35 5.41 1.94
C PHE A 27 29.06 6.75 2.19
N LEU A 28 28.32 7.80 2.54
CA LEU A 28 28.88 9.15 2.83
C LEU A 28 29.19 9.39 4.31
N GLY A 29 29.18 8.34 5.15
CA GLY A 29 29.66 8.39 6.54
C GLY A 29 28.88 9.32 7.48
N HIS A 30 27.66 9.73 7.11
CA HIS A 30 26.84 10.58 7.97
C HIS A 30 25.83 9.72 8.75
N GLY A 31 26.02 9.67 10.07
CA GLY A 31 25.25 8.84 11.01
C GLY A 31 23.73 8.93 10.87
N ASN A 32 23.11 7.78 11.09
CA ASN A 32 21.72 7.38 10.80
C ASN A 32 20.63 8.05 11.67
N THR A 33 20.72 9.36 11.94
CA THR A 33 19.69 10.10 12.72
C THR A 33 18.76 10.96 11.87
N LYS A 34 19.04 11.13 10.57
CA LYS A 34 18.20 11.97 9.68
C LYS A 34 17.09 11.22 8.96
N ALA A 35 17.28 9.95 8.60
CA ALA A 35 16.26 9.18 7.88
C ALA A 35 14.99 8.97 8.73
N THR A 36 15.15 8.59 9.99
CA THR A 36 14.03 8.48 10.96
C THR A 36 13.35 9.83 11.20
N ARG A 37 14.11 10.93 11.16
CA ARG A 37 13.59 12.28 11.37
C ARG A 37 12.80 12.80 10.16
N ILE A 38 13.17 12.45 8.93
CA ILE A 38 12.39 12.79 7.73
C ILE A 38 11.10 11.97 7.65
N ALA A 39 11.14 10.67 7.96
CA ALA A 39 9.93 9.86 8.07
C ALA A 39 8.99 10.38 9.18
N THR A 40 9.55 10.84 10.30
CA THR A 40 8.80 11.46 11.41
C THR A 40 8.27 12.86 11.04
N GLU A 41 9.03 13.68 10.31
CA GLU A 41 8.60 15.02 9.88
C GLU A 41 7.56 14.94 8.74
N LEU A 42 7.61 13.92 7.88
CA LEU A 42 6.58 13.64 6.89
C LEU A 42 5.28 13.11 7.52
N ASN A 43 5.39 12.35 8.62
CA ASN A 43 4.23 12.03 9.48
C ASN A 43 3.73 13.26 10.25
N ALA A 44 4.61 14.16 10.70
CA ALA A 44 4.25 15.37 11.46
C ALA A 44 3.67 16.51 10.60
N VAL A 45 3.85 16.48 9.27
CA VAL A 45 3.13 17.38 8.33
C VAL A 45 1.65 16.97 8.19
N SER A 46 1.24 15.85 8.78
CA SER A 46 -0.16 15.50 8.97
C SER A 46 -0.76 16.24 10.17
N ILE A 47 -1.33 17.42 9.90
CA ILE A 47 -2.48 18.12 10.54
C ILE A 47 -2.31 19.64 10.27
N PRO A 48 -3.24 20.26 9.51
CA PRO A 48 -4.32 20.94 10.20
C PRO A 48 -5.70 20.45 9.75
N LEU A 49 -6.51 20.09 10.75
CA LEU A 49 -7.96 20.14 10.63
C LEU A 49 -8.38 21.61 10.44
N LEU A 50 -9.15 21.83 9.38
CA LEU A 50 -10.21 22.84 9.17
C LEU A 50 -9.91 24.32 9.45
N ASP A 51 -10.07 25.15 8.40
CA ASP A 51 -10.61 26.50 8.53
C ASP A 51 -11.82 26.66 7.59
N THR A 52 -13.01 26.50 8.15
CA THR A 52 -14.24 27.09 7.62
C THR A 52 -14.28 28.55 8.04
N HIS A 53 -14.30 29.45 7.06
CA HIS A 53 -14.62 30.85 7.26
C HIS A 53 -16.01 31.00 7.92
N SER A 54 -16.05 31.54 9.14
CA SER A 54 -17.08 32.51 9.54
C SER A 54 -16.50 33.42 10.62
N GLY A 55 -16.53 34.72 10.35
CA GLY A 55 -16.17 35.72 11.34
C GLY A 55 -17.08 35.64 12.56
N ASP A 56 -16.49 35.80 13.73
CA ASP A 56 -16.91 36.83 14.68
C ASP A 56 -15.87 36.94 15.79
N SER A 57 -15.44 38.17 16.01
CA SER A 57 -14.61 38.57 17.13
C SER A 57 -15.38 38.40 18.44
N ASN A 58 -14.85 37.62 19.39
CA ASN A 58 -14.85 38.00 20.80
C ASN A 58 -13.92 37.10 21.64
N GLY A 59 -13.18 37.74 22.53
CA GLY A 59 -12.12 37.12 23.33
C GLY A 59 -12.64 36.09 24.32
N TRP A 60 -11.91 34.97 24.42
CA TRP A 60 -12.06 34.03 25.53
C TRP A 60 -10.69 33.58 26.06
N SER A 61 -10.59 33.63 27.39
CA SER A 61 -9.38 33.39 28.17
C SER A 61 -8.94 31.92 28.14
N ARG A 62 -7.63 31.71 28.28
CA ARG A 62 -6.94 30.41 28.14
C ARG A 62 -7.20 29.39 29.26
N THR A 63 -8.25 29.53 30.07
CA THR A 63 -8.45 28.68 31.27
C THR A 63 -9.42 27.50 31.05
N THR A 64 -10.05 27.35 29.89
CA THR A 64 -11.20 26.42 29.72
C THR A 64 -10.92 25.20 28.82
N ARG A 65 -9.67 24.84 28.55
CA ARG A 65 -9.36 23.68 27.68
C ARG A 65 -9.30 22.35 28.45
N ARG A 66 -8.94 22.37 29.74
CA ARG A 66 -8.81 21.16 30.56
C ARG A 66 -10.17 20.58 30.98
N GLY A 67 -11.14 21.44 31.32
CA GLY A 67 -12.49 20.99 31.72
C GLY A 67 -13.32 20.37 30.58
N ARG A 68 -13.07 20.74 29.32
CA ARG A 68 -13.81 20.20 28.17
C ARG A 68 -13.38 18.77 27.80
N ILE A 69 -12.12 18.42 28.04
CA ILE A 69 -11.62 17.06 27.78
C ILE A 69 -12.17 16.08 28.82
N GLU A 70 -12.26 16.49 30.09
CA GLU A 70 -12.83 15.64 31.14
C GLU A 70 -14.33 15.38 30.93
N GLN A 71 -15.10 16.37 30.46
CA GLN A 71 -16.52 16.14 30.12
C GLN A 71 -16.71 15.16 28.95
N ILE A 72 -15.83 15.18 27.94
CA ILE A 72 -15.89 14.25 26.80
C ILE A 72 -15.54 12.83 27.24
N LEU A 73 -14.53 12.67 28.11
CA LEU A 73 -14.13 11.37 28.64
C LEU A 73 -15.20 10.77 29.55
N GLU A 74 -15.89 11.59 30.35
CA GLU A 74 -16.98 11.11 31.22
C GLU A 74 -18.18 10.65 30.40
N HIS A 75 -18.54 11.38 29.34
CA HIS A 75 -19.63 10.99 28.44
C HIS A 75 -19.32 9.71 27.64
N ALA A 76 -18.05 9.48 27.30
CA ALA A 76 -17.60 8.25 26.64
C ALA A 76 -17.71 7.02 27.56
N ARG A 77 -17.37 7.17 28.85
CA ARG A 77 -17.49 6.08 29.85
C ARG A 77 -18.94 5.66 30.09
N ASP A 78 -19.88 6.62 30.09
CA ASP A 78 -21.30 6.33 30.27
C ASP A 78 -21.92 5.58 29.09
N HIS A 79 -21.47 5.87 27.86
CA HIS A 79 -21.88 5.10 26.67
C HIS A 79 -21.35 3.66 26.69
N GLN A 80 -20.16 3.44 27.26
CA GLN A 80 -19.58 2.11 27.38
C GLN A 80 -20.31 1.27 28.44
N ARG A 81 -20.68 1.85 29.59
CA ARG A 81 -21.49 1.17 30.62
C ARG A 81 -22.88 0.77 30.12
N LYS A 82 -23.48 1.54 29.21
CA LYS A 82 -24.79 1.20 28.60
C LYS A 82 -24.71 0.08 27.55
N ARG A 83 -23.52 -0.23 27.01
CA ARG A 83 -23.33 -1.32 26.03
C ARG A 83 -23.13 -2.69 26.68
N GLU A 84 -22.77 -2.75 27.96
CA GLU A 84 -22.42 -4.01 28.66
C GLU A 84 -23.59 -4.68 29.40
N GLN A 85 -24.83 -4.24 29.20
CA GLN A 85 -26.01 -5.00 29.65
C GLN A 85 -26.68 -5.73 28.46
N PRO A 86 -26.24 -6.97 28.13
CA PRO A 86 -26.99 -7.81 27.22
C PRO A 86 -28.28 -8.27 27.89
N SER A 87 -29.43 -7.83 27.36
CA SER A 87 -30.72 -8.38 27.76
C SER A 87 -30.76 -9.86 27.38
N SER A 88 -30.87 -10.73 28.37
CA SER A 88 -30.85 -12.20 28.24
C SER A 88 -31.93 -12.78 27.31
N ARG A 89 -32.90 -11.97 26.88
CA ARG A 89 -33.94 -12.35 25.90
C ARG A 89 -33.46 -12.35 24.45
N SER A 90 -32.41 -11.62 24.09
CA SER A 90 -31.99 -11.47 22.69
C SER A 90 -31.18 -12.65 22.15
N SER A 91 -30.38 -13.34 23.00
CA SER A 91 -29.56 -14.48 22.54
C SER A 91 -30.39 -15.73 22.25
N GLN A 92 -31.47 -15.96 23.01
CA GLN A 92 -32.28 -17.17 22.85
C GLN A 92 -33.12 -17.15 21.55
N GLU A 93 -33.61 -15.98 21.11
CA GLU A 93 -34.37 -15.87 19.86
C GLU A 93 -33.47 -15.99 18.62
N LEU A 94 -32.21 -15.55 18.71
CA LEU A 94 -31.24 -15.67 17.62
C LEU A 94 -30.81 -17.13 17.40
N GLU A 95 -30.62 -17.90 18.48
CA GLU A 95 -30.36 -19.35 18.40
C GLU A 95 -31.54 -20.14 17.83
N ARG A 96 -32.79 -19.73 18.13
CA ARG A 96 -33.99 -20.38 17.58
C ARG A 96 -34.07 -20.19 16.06
N ARG A 97 -33.78 -18.97 15.57
CA ARG A 97 -33.79 -18.64 14.14
C ARG A 97 -32.69 -19.32 13.34
N THR A 98 -31.51 -19.51 13.91
CA THR A 98 -30.41 -20.22 13.23
C THR A 98 -30.67 -21.72 13.11
N LYS A 99 -31.36 -22.34 14.08
CA LYS A 99 -31.75 -23.75 13.99
C LYS A 99 -32.87 -24.01 12.98
N GLU A 100 -33.82 -23.10 12.82
CA GLU A 100 -34.89 -23.24 11.80
C GLU A 100 -34.36 -23.04 10.37
N ALA A 101 -33.34 -22.21 10.16
CA ALA A 101 -32.77 -21.99 8.83
C ALA A 101 -31.93 -23.19 8.31
N LEU A 102 -31.38 -24.01 9.21
CA LEU A 102 -30.54 -25.16 8.84
C LEU A 102 -31.36 -26.39 8.39
N ALA A 103 -32.66 -26.44 8.67
CA ALA A 103 -33.50 -27.60 8.39
C ALA A 103 -34.10 -27.62 6.97
N THR A 104 -33.98 -26.54 6.20
CA THR A 104 -34.84 -26.32 5.00
C THR A 104 -34.12 -26.44 3.66
N ASN A 105 -32.81 -26.74 3.59
CA ASN A 105 -32.09 -26.69 2.32
C ASN A 105 -31.12 -27.85 2.09
N ILE A 106 -31.63 -29.05 1.82
CA ILE A 106 -30.87 -30.09 1.10
C ILE A 106 -31.83 -30.86 0.19
N ASN A 107 -31.99 -30.39 -1.05
CA ASN A 107 -32.30 -31.22 -2.21
C ASN A 107 -32.09 -30.38 -3.47
N VAL A 108 -30.90 -30.43 -4.05
CA VAL A 108 -30.64 -29.98 -5.42
C VAL A 108 -29.77 -31.03 -6.09
N GLU A 109 -30.24 -31.47 -7.25
CA GLU A 109 -29.78 -32.55 -8.11
C GLU A 109 -28.31 -32.44 -8.55
N LEU A 110 -27.66 -33.61 -8.60
CA LEU A 110 -26.40 -33.83 -9.29
C LEU A 110 -26.64 -33.85 -10.81
N GLU A 111 -26.07 -32.89 -11.54
CA GLU A 111 -25.82 -33.06 -12.98
C GLU A 111 -24.41 -32.57 -13.40
N THR A 112 -23.67 -33.50 -14.00
CA THR A 112 -22.60 -33.34 -14.99
C THR A 112 -21.33 -32.57 -14.60
N VAL A 113 -20.32 -33.31 -14.15
CA VAL A 113 -18.93 -32.85 -13.99
C VAL A 113 -18.21 -32.91 -15.35
N VAL A 114 -18.00 -31.74 -15.95
CA VAL A 114 -17.00 -31.52 -17.01
C VAL A 114 -15.61 -31.54 -16.36
N PRO A 115 -14.58 -32.19 -16.94
CA PRO A 115 -13.24 -32.21 -16.34
C PRO A 115 -12.65 -30.80 -16.37
N ILE A 116 -12.64 -30.16 -15.20
CA ILE A 116 -11.99 -28.87 -14.96
C ILE A 116 -10.50 -29.07 -15.17
N ALA A 117 -9.95 -28.37 -16.17
CA ALA A 117 -8.52 -28.30 -16.43
C ALA A 117 -7.78 -28.06 -15.12
N THR A 118 -6.82 -28.94 -14.86
CA THR A 118 -6.00 -29.00 -13.66
C THR A 118 -5.38 -27.62 -13.42
N ALA A 119 -5.93 -26.88 -12.46
CA ALA A 119 -5.40 -25.59 -12.04
C ALA A 119 -4.02 -25.84 -11.44
N GLU A 120 -2.97 -25.69 -12.24
CA GLU A 120 -1.61 -25.54 -11.73
C GLU A 120 -1.68 -24.49 -10.62
N SER A 121 -1.43 -24.91 -9.39
CA SER A 121 -1.37 -24.03 -8.23
C SER A 121 -0.20 -23.08 -8.46
N LYS A 122 -0.50 -21.96 -9.12
CA LYS A 122 0.48 -21.10 -9.78
C LYS A 122 1.13 -20.23 -8.71
N SER A 123 2.10 -20.81 -7.98
CA SER A 123 2.85 -20.12 -6.94
C SER A 123 3.41 -18.78 -7.44
N LEU A 124 3.43 -17.77 -6.56
CA LEU A 124 4.07 -16.50 -6.85
C LEU A 124 5.57 -16.74 -7.10
N PRO A 125 6.22 -15.94 -7.97
CA PRO A 125 7.65 -16.07 -8.22
C PRO A 125 8.52 -15.52 -7.07
N PHE A 126 7.90 -15.08 -5.97
CA PHE A 126 8.51 -14.57 -4.76
C PHE A 126 7.73 -15.06 -3.54
N ALA A 127 8.39 -15.10 -2.39
CA ALA A 127 7.75 -15.36 -1.10
C ALA A 127 7.40 -14.02 -0.43
N LEU A 128 6.21 -13.95 0.17
CA LEU A 128 5.85 -12.80 0.98
C LEU A 128 6.49 -12.91 2.38
N PRO A 129 7.03 -11.80 2.92
CA PRO A 129 7.46 -11.75 4.31
C PRO A 129 6.33 -12.12 5.26
N THR A 130 6.65 -12.86 6.32
CA THR A 130 5.68 -13.17 7.38
C THR A 130 5.61 -11.98 8.34
N LEU A 131 4.43 -11.38 8.48
CA LEU A 131 4.21 -10.29 9.42
C LEU A 131 3.98 -10.85 10.83
N SER A 132 4.59 -10.22 11.82
CA SER A 132 4.26 -10.47 13.23
C SER A 132 2.82 -10.05 13.54
N GLN A 133 2.25 -10.57 14.63
CA GLN A 133 0.89 -10.20 15.06
C GLN A 133 0.74 -8.69 15.27
N ALA A 134 1.76 -8.03 15.83
CA ALA A 134 1.74 -6.58 16.04
C ALA A 134 1.72 -5.81 14.70
N GLN A 135 2.51 -6.26 13.72
CA GLN A 135 2.52 -5.67 12.39
C GLN A 135 1.20 -5.90 11.64
N LEU A 136 0.61 -7.09 11.75
CA LEU A 136 -0.71 -7.36 11.18
C LEU A 136 -1.77 -6.39 11.71
N LEU A 137 -1.82 -6.21 13.04
CA LEU A 137 -2.73 -5.25 13.67
C LEU A 137 -2.47 -3.80 13.22
N ALA A 138 -1.21 -3.40 13.09
CA ALA A 138 -0.84 -2.08 12.60
C ALA A 138 -1.29 -1.87 11.14
N VAL A 139 -1.02 -2.84 10.25
CA VAL A 139 -1.48 -2.81 8.86
C VAL A 139 -3.00 -2.76 8.78
N GLU A 140 -3.71 -3.53 9.61
CA GLU A 140 -5.18 -3.50 9.69
C GLU A 140 -5.71 -2.12 10.12
N GLN A 141 -4.95 -1.36 10.93
CA GLN A 141 -5.26 0.02 11.30
C GLN A 141 -4.89 1.05 10.22
N GLY A 142 -4.43 0.59 9.05
CA GLY A 142 -4.01 1.43 7.93
C GLY A 142 -2.58 1.98 8.05
N GLU A 143 -1.82 1.53 9.06
CA GLU A 143 -0.42 1.90 9.22
C GLU A 143 0.45 1.23 8.14
N ILE A 144 1.59 1.86 7.85
CA ILE A 144 2.58 1.35 6.90
C ILE A 144 3.63 0.59 7.69
N ILE A 145 3.80 -0.70 7.36
CA ILE A 145 4.90 -1.50 7.89
C ILE A 145 6.01 -1.53 6.85
N MET A 146 7.22 -1.34 7.34
CA MET A 146 8.41 -1.13 6.53
C MET A 146 9.59 -1.81 7.21
N GLU A 147 10.24 -2.72 6.51
CA GLU A 147 11.47 -3.36 6.97
C GLU A 147 12.55 -3.27 5.90
N GLN A 148 13.78 -3.08 6.36
CA GLN A 148 14.97 -3.06 5.52
C GLN A 148 16.02 -3.97 6.16
N SER A 149 16.69 -4.75 5.32
CA SER A 149 17.88 -5.51 5.65
C SER A 149 19.05 -4.90 4.87
N GLU A 150 20.04 -4.38 5.59
CA GLU A 150 21.24 -3.80 4.99
C GLU A 150 22.42 -4.77 5.08
N MET A 151 23.06 -4.99 3.93
CA MET A 151 24.25 -5.83 3.77
C MET A 151 25.33 -5.07 2.98
N GLY A 152 25.70 -3.89 3.48
CA GLY A 152 26.76 -3.06 2.91
C GLY A 152 26.39 -2.49 1.54
N ARG A 153 26.88 -3.10 0.45
CA ARG A 153 26.58 -2.68 -0.93
C ARG A 153 25.32 -3.33 -1.49
N GLN A 154 24.68 -4.19 -0.72
CA GLN A 154 23.43 -4.84 -1.07
C GLN A 154 22.39 -4.54 0.00
N GLY A 155 21.14 -4.41 -0.43
CA GLY A 155 20.01 -4.14 0.45
C GLY A 155 18.78 -4.87 -0.02
N SER A 156 17.97 -5.33 0.91
CA SER A 156 16.63 -5.82 0.62
C SER A 156 15.64 -5.19 1.58
N GLY A 157 14.36 -5.18 1.24
CA GLY A 157 13.33 -4.66 2.12
C GLY A 157 11.95 -4.86 1.57
N PHE A 158 10.96 -4.58 2.41
CA PHE A 158 9.57 -4.58 1.99
C PHE A 158 8.76 -3.47 2.66
N VAL A 159 7.67 -3.12 2.00
CA VAL A 159 6.59 -2.27 2.51
C VAL A 159 5.28 -3.00 2.35
N VAL A 160 4.42 -2.89 3.35
CA VAL A 160 3.05 -3.37 3.28
C VAL A 160 2.09 -2.37 3.91
N GLN A 161 0.93 -2.19 3.27
CA GLN A 161 -0.14 -1.34 3.76
C GLN A 161 -1.51 -1.85 3.30
N ASP A 162 -2.51 -1.78 4.17
CA ASP A 162 -3.91 -1.94 3.79
C ASP A 162 -4.52 -0.60 3.36
N ILE A 163 -5.17 -0.60 2.21
CA ILE A 163 -5.88 0.56 1.69
C ILE A 163 -7.38 0.27 1.75
N GLU A 164 -8.06 0.88 2.71
CA GLU A 164 -9.50 0.76 2.90
C GLU A 164 -10.30 1.51 1.82
N GLY A 165 -11.44 0.93 1.43
CA GLY A 165 -12.36 1.51 0.46
C GLY A 165 -11.83 1.51 -0.98
N VAL A 166 -10.85 0.66 -1.28
CA VAL A 166 -10.18 0.61 -2.58
C VAL A 166 -10.05 -0.82 -3.06
N ASP A 167 -10.57 -1.06 -4.27
CA ASP A 167 -10.41 -2.31 -4.98
C ASP A 167 -9.02 -2.41 -5.64
N GLU A 168 -8.58 -3.65 -5.90
CA GLU A 168 -7.28 -3.93 -6.52
C GLU A 168 -7.12 -3.22 -7.87
N SER A 169 -8.20 -3.13 -8.66
CA SER A 169 -8.21 -2.44 -9.95
C SER A 169 -7.76 -0.99 -9.83
N ALA A 170 -8.28 -0.25 -8.84
CA ALA A 170 -7.95 1.15 -8.63
C ALA A 170 -6.51 1.32 -8.14
N VAL A 171 -5.97 0.36 -7.38
CA VAL A 171 -4.54 0.34 -7.02
C VAL A 171 -3.69 0.13 -8.27
N TRP A 172 -4.01 -0.86 -9.10
CA TRP A 172 -3.26 -1.18 -10.31
C TRP A 172 -3.34 -0.08 -11.36
N GLU A 173 -4.49 0.54 -11.59
CA GLU A 173 -4.61 1.69 -12.49
C GLU A 173 -3.66 2.83 -12.09
N ALA A 174 -3.49 3.04 -10.79
CA ALA A 174 -2.56 4.03 -10.29
C ALA A 174 -1.09 3.59 -10.40
N LEU A 175 -0.78 2.32 -10.11
CA LEU A 175 0.56 1.77 -10.27
C LEU A 175 1.00 1.71 -11.74
N LEU A 176 0.09 1.46 -12.68
CA LEU A 176 0.41 1.37 -14.10
C LEU A 176 0.45 2.73 -14.81
N ASN A 177 0.03 3.81 -14.14
CA ASN A 177 0.07 5.17 -14.65
C ASN A 177 1.44 5.85 -14.45
N PHE A 178 2.47 5.30 -15.11
CA PHE A 178 3.86 5.77 -14.99
C PHE A 178 4.05 7.25 -15.35
N SER A 179 3.27 7.79 -16.30
CA SER A 179 3.35 9.21 -16.68
C SER A 179 2.82 10.13 -15.58
N GLY A 180 1.82 9.69 -14.81
CA GLY A 180 1.25 10.44 -13.69
C GLY A 180 2.14 10.49 -12.44
N TYR A 181 3.27 9.78 -12.43
CA TYR A 181 4.15 9.70 -11.26
C TYR A 181 4.79 11.04 -10.88
N THR A 182 4.99 11.96 -11.83
CA THR A 182 5.50 13.31 -11.52
C THR A 182 4.52 14.11 -10.66
N ASP A 183 3.23 13.84 -10.79
CA ASP A 183 2.17 14.56 -10.07
C ASP A 183 1.87 13.90 -8.71
N SER A 184 2.05 12.59 -8.61
CA SER A 184 1.77 11.83 -7.38
C SER A 184 3.00 11.66 -6.48
N ILE A 185 4.21 11.56 -7.03
CA ILE A 185 5.43 11.22 -6.29
C ILE A 185 6.38 12.41 -6.32
N HIS A 186 6.46 13.15 -5.21
CA HIS A 186 7.16 14.43 -5.15
C HIS A 186 8.67 14.36 -5.49
N THR A 187 9.29 13.19 -5.29
CA THR A 187 10.70 12.94 -5.63
C THR A 187 10.91 12.69 -7.11
N VAL A 188 9.88 12.27 -7.86
CA VAL A 188 9.97 12.07 -9.31
C VAL A 188 9.82 13.42 -10.00
N ARG A 189 10.93 13.91 -10.58
CA ARG A 189 10.99 15.19 -11.30
C ARG A 189 10.59 15.07 -12.76
N SER A 190 10.90 13.93 -13.36
CA SER A 190 10.52 13.62 -14.73
C SER A 190 10.18 12.14 -14.85
N SER A 191 9.20 11.83 -15.68
CA SER A 191 8.84 10.48 -16.09
C SER A 191 8.75 10.45 -17.62
N ARG A 192 9.42 9.48 -18.24
CA ARG A 192 9.38 9.27 -19.68
C ARG A 192 9.08 7.81 -19.97
N LEU A 193 7.88 7.57 -20.51
CA LEU A 193 7.51 6.27 -21.07
C LEU A 193 8.30 6.03 -22.37
N ARG A 194 9.00 4.90 -22.46
CA ARG A 194 9.76 4.49 -23.66
C ARG A 194 8.96 3.57 -24.56
N GLY A 195 8.03 2.82 -23.99
CA GLY A 195 7.12 1.96 -24.72
C GLY A 195 6.44 0.97 -23.79
N THR A 196 5.29 0.48 -24.21
CA THR A 196 4.58 -0.63 -23.57
C THR A 196 4.28 -1.69 -24.61
N THR A 197 4.44 -2.95 -24.24
CA THR A 197 4.09 -4.11 -25.05
C THR A 197 3.18 -5.01 -24.24
N THR A 198 2.18 -5.63 -24.88
CA THR A 198 1.34 -6.64 -24.22
C THR A 198 2.10 -7.96 -24.08
N ALA A 199 1.53 -8.92 -23.37
CA ALA A 199 2.08 -10.27 -23.29
C ALA A 199 2.22 -10.96 -24.68
N SER A 200 1.45 -10.54 -25.69
CA SER A 200 1.61 -11.03 -27.07
C SER A 200 2.76 -10.33 -27.84
N GLY A 201 3.45 -9.38 -27.21
CA GLY A 201 4.50 -8.58 -27.83
C GLY A 201 3.98 -7.42 -28.69
N ALA A 202 2.66 -7.24 -28.79
CA ALA A 202 2.09 -6.14 -29.55
C ALA A 202 2.30 -4.80 -28.82
N PRO A 203 2.64 -3.71 -29.54
CA PRO A 203 2.76 -2.40 -28.92
C PRO A 203 1.41 -1.94 -28.35
N ALA A 204 1.44 -1.36 -27.16
CA ALA A 204 0.27 -0.78 -26.49
C ALA A 204 0.53 0.69 -26.15
N PRO A 205 -0.52 1.54 -26.19
CA PRO A 205 -0.36 2.97 -25.88
C PRO A 205 0.01 3.21 -24.40
N ALA A 206 -0.52 2.36 -23.50
CA ALA A 206 -0.25 2.40 -22.07
C ALA A 206 -0.48 1.02 -21.46
N ALA A 207 0.06 0.78 -20.27
CA ALA A 207 -0.28 -0.38 -19.46
C ALA A 207 -1.70 -0.22 -18.88
N GLN A 208 -2.45 -1.32 -18.83
CA GLN A 208 -3.84 -1.33 -18.38
C GLN A 208 -4.07 -2.48 -17.40
N TYR A 209 -4.90 -2.24 -16.38
CA TYR A 209 -5.30 -3.28 -15.43
C TYR A 209 -6.01 -4.43 -16.15
N GLY A 210 -5.77 -5.66 -15.73
CA GLY A 210 -6.33 -6.86 -16.37
C GLY A 210 -5.60 -7.32 -17.64
N ILE A 211 -4.65 -6.53 -18.18
CA ILE A 211 -3.88 -6.90 -19.37
C ILE A 211 -2.39 -7.00 -19.01
N SER A 212 -1.86 -8.23 -19.08
CA SER A 212 -0.43 -8.46 -18.85
C SER A 212 0.41 -7.69 -19.87
N SER A 213 1.40 -6.95 -19.39
CA SER A 213 2.19 -6.03 -20.21
C SER A 213 3.60 -5.84 -19.67
N THR A 214 4.52 -5.48 -20.57
CA THR A 214 5.87 -5.03 -20.24
C THR A 214 6.03 -3.58 -20.66
N THR A 215 6.34 -2.72 -19.69
CA THR A 215 6.56 -1.30 -19.88
C THR A 215 8.01 -0.94 -19.59
N ARG A 216 8.61 -0.12 -20.45
CA ARG A 216 9.91 0.51 -20.21
C ARG A 216 9.70 1.98 -19.91
N ALA A 217 10.22 2.46 -18.78
CA ALA A 217 10.11 3.85 -18.39
C ALA A 217 11.42 4.34 -17.77
N SER A 218 11.70 5.63 -17.96
CA SER A 218 12.82 6.33 -17.34
C SER A 218 12.30 7.39 -16.38
N PHE A 219 12.91 7.51 -15.22
CA PHE A 219 12.57 8.50 -14.20
C PHE A 219 13.79 9.33 -13.86
N GLU A 220 13.57 10.62 -13.57
CA GLU A 220 14.56 11.47 -12.93
C GLU A 220 14.11 11.74 -11.50
N ILE A 221 14.95 11.41 -10.53
CA ILE A 221 14.62 11.38 -9.11
C ILE A 221 15.46 12.39 -8.34
N SER A 222 14.81 13.05 -7.35
CA SER A 222 15.41 13.92 -6.35
C SER A 222 16.09 15.19 -6.90
N LYS A 223 16.73 15.96 -6.02
CA LYS A 223 17.60 17.10 -6.36
C LYS A 223 18.94 16.64 -6.94
N PHE A 224 19.35 15.41 -6.65
CA PHE A 224 20.62 14.83 -7.13
C PHE A 224 20.58 14.39 -8.61
N ARG A 225 19.43 14.55 -9.29
CA ARG A 225 19.23 14.19 -10.71
C ARG A 225 19.60 12.74 -11.00
N LEU A 226 19.22 11.83 -10.09
CA LEU A 226 19.43 10.41 -10.33
C LEU A 226 18.49 9.97 -11.45
N SER A 227 19.05 9.62 -12.60
CA SER A 227 18.27 9.08 -13.71
C SER A 227 18.29 7.56 -13.63
N ILE A 228 17.11 6.95 -13.58
CA ILE A 228 16.94 5.50 -13.52
C ILE A 228 16.06 5.08 -14.70
N SER A 229 16.47 4.05 -15.43
CA SER A 229 15.60 3.38 -16.40
C SER A 229 15.26 1.98 -15.91
N CYS A 230 13.98 1.62 -16.01
CA CYS A 230 13.46 0.37 -15.50
C CYS A 230 12.55 -0.33 -16.51
N PHE A 231 12.48 -1.65 -16.37
CA PHE A 231 11.43 -2.49 -16.94
C PHE A 231 10.40 -2.85 -15.87
N PHE A 232 9.14 -2.81 -16.26
CA PHE A 232 8.00 -3.19 -15.45
C PHE A 232 7.25 -4.30 -16.18
N LYS A 233 7.14 -5.48 -15.58
CA LYS A 233 6.40 -6.62 -16.13
C LYS A 233 5.19 -6.89 -15.27
N TYR A 234 4.03 -6.42 -15.71
CA TYR A 234 2.75 -6.64 -15.04
C TYR A 234 2.13 -7.97 -15.49
N ASN A 235 1.79 -8.81 -14.52
CA ASN A 235 1.12 -10.08 -14.71
C ASN A 235 -0.31 -9.99 -14.15
N ALA A 236 -1.27 -9.76 -15.03
CA ALA A 236 -2.68 -9.60 -14.67
C ALA A 236 -3.29 -10.88 -14.09
N ALA A 237 -2.82 -12.07 -14.50
CA ALA A 237 -3.37 -13.33 -14.01
C ALA A 237 -3.00 -13.62 -12.54
N LYS A 238 -1.92 -13.00 -12.04
CA LYS A 238 -1.42 -13.22 -10.68
C LYS A 238 -1.40 -11.94 -9.84
N ASN A 239 -1.90 -10.81 -10.36
CA ASN A 239 -1.91 -9.51 -9.70
C ASN A 239 -0.57 -9.10 -9.09
N TYR A 240 0.52 -9.22 -9.86
CA TYR A 240 1.82 -8.66 -9.46
C TYR A 240 2.51 -7.95 -10.61
N MET A 241 3.43 -7.05 -10.30
CA MET A 241 4.32 -6.39 -11.26
C MET A 241 5.76 -6.52 -10.79
N GLU A 242 6.59 -7.10 -11.63
CA GLU A 242 8.04 -7.14 -11.43
C GLU A 242 8.68 -5.85 -11.96
N LEU A 243 9.58 -5.28 -11.18
CA LEU A 243 10.43 -4.15 -11.54
C LEU A 243 11.86 -4.66 -11.66
N SER A 244 12.58 -4.23 -12.70
CA SER A 244 14.03 -4.41 -12.79
C SER A 244 14.68 -3.17 -13.39
N LEU A 245 15.97 -2.94 -13.11
CA LEU A 245 16.73 -1.96 -13.88
C LEU A 245 16.81 -2.38 -15.35
N ASP A 246 17.00 -1.37 -16.17
CA ASP A 246 17.26 -1.51 -17.58
C ASP A 246 18.77 -1.60 -17.81
N ASP A 247 19.27 -2.82 -18.00
CA ASP A 247 20.70 -3.11 -18.17
C ASP A 247 21.32 -2.43 -19.40
N ALA A 248 20.50 -2.02 -20.37
CA ALA A 248 20.97 -1.28 -21.55
C ALA A 248 21.32 0.18 -21.23
N VAL A 249 20.95 0.68 -20.05
CA VAL A 249 21.24 2.04 -19.60
C VAL A 249 22.20 1.97 -18.42
N GLN A 250 23.35 2.62 -18.56
CA GLN A 250 24.31 2.68 -17.47
C GLN A 250 23.75 3.51 -16.30
N ASN A 251 23.44 2.84 -15.19
CA ASN A 251 23.04 3.48 -13.94
C ASN A 251 24.31 3.71 -13.11
N SER A 252 24.65 4.98 -12.82
CA SER A 252 25.91 5.31 -12.14
C SER A 252 25.92 4.89 -10.66
N ALA A 253 24.76 4.90 -10.00
CA ALA A 253 24.63 4.63 -8.57
C ALA A 253 24.21 3.19 -8.24
N LEU A 254 23.43 2.55 -9.12
CA LEU A 254 22.86 1.23 -8.90
C LEU A 254 23.42 0.24 -9.92
N GLN A 255 24.00 -0.85 -9.43
CA GLN A 255 24.42 -1.97 -10.26
C GLN A 255 23.23 -2.84 -10.64
N ALA A 256 22.33 -3.09 -9.69
CA ALA A 256 21.11 -3.87 -9.91
C ALA A 256 19.99 -3.36 -9.01
N ALA A 257 18.76 -3.44 -9.50
CA ALA A 257 17.56 -3.32 -8.69
C ALA A 257 16.52 -4.31 -9.22
N LYS A 258 15.86 -5.00 -8.31
CA LYS A 258 14.75 -5.89 -8.59
C LYS A 258 13.67 -5.66 -7.54
N GLY A 259 12.41 -5.62 -7.95
CA GLY A 259 11.32 -5.49 -7.01
C GLY A 259 10.03 -6.13 -7.49
N PHE A 260 9.10 -6.31 -6.57
CA PHE A 260 7.79 -6.88 -6.83
C PHE A 260 6.72 -6.05 -6.15
N TRP A 261 5.77 -5.57 -6.95
CA TRP A 261 4.50 -5.06 -6.46
C TRP A 261 3.49 -6.19 -6.46
N TYR A 262 2.70 -6.31 -5.41
CA TYR A 262 1.66 -7.32 -5.32
C TYR A 262 0.46 -6.79 -4.56
N THR A 263 -0.75 -7.11 -5.03
CA THR A 263 -1.99 -6.78 -4.30
C THR A 263 -2.65 -8.05 -3.79
N GLN A 264 -3.24 -7.95 -2.60
CA GLN A 264 -4.12 -8.96 -2.05
C GLN A 264 -5.42 -8.31 -1.65
N ARG A 265 -6.53 -8.88 -2.11
CA ARG A 265 -7.84 -8.56 -1.56
C ARG A 265 -7.94 -9.08 -0.13
N ILE A 266 -8.31 -8.19 0.80
CA ILE A 266 -8.56 -8.52 2.20
C ILE A 266 -10.05 -8.42 2.45
N GLU A 267 -10.63 -9.52 2.95
CA GLU A 267 -12.02 -9.55 3.39
C GLU A 267 -12.09 -9.14 4.85
N ARG A 268 -12.65 -7.94 5.10
CA ARG A 268 -12.85 -7.44 6.45
C ARG A 268 -14.26 -7.78 6.97
N PRO A 269 -14.44 -7.97 8.29
CA PRO A 269 -15.74 -8.25 8.87
C PRO A 269 -16.80 -7.16 8.64
N ASP A 270 -16.37 -5.92 8.40
CA ASP A 270 -17.24 -4.78 8.11
C ASP A 270 -17.71 -4.74 6.65
N GLY A 271 -17.21 -5.62 5.79
CA GLY A 271 -17.51 -5.68 4.37
C GLY A 271 -16.89 -4.56 3.53
N VAL A 272 -16.03 -3.71 4.11
CA VAL A 272 -15.37 -2.63 3.38
C VAL A 272 -14.27 -3.23 2.48
N PRO A 273 -14.28 -2.98 1.17
CA PRO A 273 -13.25 -3.51 0.28
C PRO A 273 -11.90 -2.95 0.70
N THR A 274 -10.97 -3.85 1.03
CA THR A 274 -9.62 -3.48 1.46
C THR A 274 -8.62 -4.19 0.58
N THR A 275 -7.66 -3.44 0.05
CA THR A 275 -6.56 -3.99 -0.73
C THR A 275 -5.27 -3.84 0.06
N ARG A 276 -4.62 -4.97 0.38
CA ARG A 276 -3.25 -4.99 0.90
C ARG A 276 -2.28 -4.86 -0.25
N VAL A 277 -1.43 -3.86 -0.18
CA VAL A 277 -0.40 -3.59 -1.19
C VAL A 277 0.95 -3.93 -0.61
N TRP A 278 1.70 -4.75 -1.34
CA TRP A 278 3.07 -5.11 -1.02
C TRP A 278 4.02 -4.51 -2.05
N LEU A 279 5.17 -4.05 -1.55
CA LEU A 279 6.35 -3.80 -2.35
C LEU A 279 7.51 -4.57 -1.71
N LEU A 280 8.16 -5.42 -2.48
CA LEU A 280 9.40 -6.09 -2.12
C LEU A 280 10.50 -5.54 -3.02
N CYS A 281 11.69 -5.31 -2.49
CA CYS A 281 12.79 -4.72 -3.26
C CYS A 281 14.14 -5.27 -2.81
N ASP A 282 14.99 -5.59 -3.79
CA ASP A 282 16.39 -5.95 -3.66
C ASP A 282 17.23 -4.98 -4.51
N LEU A 283 18.27 -4.39 -3.91
CA LEU A 283 19.16 -3.42 -4.54
C LEU A 283 20.62 -3.85 -4.38
N THR A 284 21.43 -3.52 -5.38
CA THR A 284 22.90 -3.62 -5.33
C THR A 284 23.49 -2.31 -5.85
N LEU A 285 24.38 -1.71 -5.07
CA LEU A 285 25.07 -0.47 -5.41
C LEU A 285 26.27 -0.74 -6.32
N SER A 286 26.60 0.25 -7.15
CA SER A 286 27.84 0.24 -7.93
C SER A 286 29.09 0.31 -7.03
N PRO A 287 30.25 -0.19 -7.51
CA PRO A 287 31.48 -0.20 -6.71
C PRO A 287 32.06 1.15 -6.29
#